data_AF-A0A6F9X0C7-F1
#
_entry.id   AF-A0A6F9X0C7-F1
#
_cell.length_a   1.000
_cell.length_b   1.000
_cell.length_c   1.000
_cell.angle_alpha   90.00
_cell.angle_beta   90.00
_cell.angle_gamma   90.00
#
_symmetry.space_group_name_H-M   'P 1'
#
loop_
_entity.id
_entity.type
_entity.pdbx_description
1 polymer ?
#
loop_
_entity_poly.entity_id
_entity_poly.type
_entity_poly.pdbx_seq_one_letter_code
_entity_poly.pdbx_strand_id
1 'polypeptide(L)'
;MHLTVHQKRYGDRLFTAFASQEREDRVQNSLNDDNYHFIPVGTVCRSPAITCSPHLGLVEMARQMKSADISGMVVVEHNKPVGIVTLRDLRNLIADTDGRIDALTAGDVMKSGLITIRTSDQLFKAIFLMAKHNIHRLVVMDESDRLWGVITDTDLLRIQTRIPLYLVQEIEAAASMDDLRLINAKMSGMLHYAVKTNADAHSLTQLITHFNDTLTRQLIFILDFHGVRLPPGAAFLALGSEGREEQTLRTDQDNAIVYRDDFTAEQRLATQRFADRIVAALEYVGVPLCPGNMMANAPDWCHSLSEWKGLTEKWLAVSGAEETVRFGVFQDLRVLHGERYFEDELHDHIGACARASSIFFPCMARNIARFTPPIGMFGRFLVEKKGERRGTLDLKKGGLFALARGVSLIALEAGIMGGTTWSKLERLQPLQLISGQDLESIRDAFSFLIRLRLERQLTALASGKQPNDSVDPLDLSEWEREQLRTALRGVETLHKVLASRYLTA
;
A
#
# COMPACT_ATOMS: atom_id res chain seq x y z
N MET A 1 22.37 15.11 25.34
CA MET A 1 21.07 15.11 26.03
C MET A 1 20.06 15.89 25.19
N HIS A 2 19.67 15.34 24.03
CA HIS A 2 18.58 15.85 23.19
C HIS A 2 17.92 14.62 22.57
N LEU A 3 16.90 14.11 23.28
CA LEU A 3 16.00 13.08 22.76
C LEU A 3 15.06 13.77 21.78
N THR A 4 15.06 13.35 20.52
CA THR A 4 14.18 13.86 19.47
C THR A 4 12.73 13.54 19.83
N VAL A 5 11.80 14.46 19.52
CA VAL A 5 10.36 14.38 19.80
C VAL A 5 9.71 13.02 19.41
N HIS A 6 10.32 12.28 18.50
CA HIS A 6 9.93 10.91 18.12
C HIS A 6 10.15 9.82 19.20
N GLN A 7 11.21 9.89 20.01
CA GLN A 7 11.48 8.88 21.04
C GLN A 7 10.58 9.04 22.27
N LYS A 8 10.15 10.27 22.58
CA LYS A 8 9.19 10.52 23.67
C LYS A 8 7.79 9.99 23.31
N ARG A 9 7.41 10.06 22.02
CA ARG A 9 6.20 9.46 21.45
C ARG A 9 6.14 7.93 21.57
N TYR A 10 7.30 7.26 21.72
CA TYR A 10 7.41 5.80 21.78
C TYR A 10 7.18 5.24 23.20
N GLY A 11 7.66 5.96 24.23
CA GLY A 11 7.44 5.58 25.63
C GLY A 11 5.95 5.56 26.02
N ASP A 12 5.18 6.52 25.50
CA ASP A 12 3.75 6.63 25.79
C ASP A 12 2.91 5.61 24.99
N ARG A 13 3.38 5.15 23.81
CA ARG A 13 2.70 4.14 22.97
C ARG A 13 2.88 2.70 23.47
N LEU A 14 4.03 2.38 24.05
CA LEU A 14 4.31 1.04 24.59
C LEU A 14 3.36 0.65 25.73
N PHE A 15 2.91 1.61 26.55
CA PHE A 15 1.95 1.32 27.63
C PHE A 15 0.53 1.02 27.11
N THR A 16 0.20 1.44 25.88
CA THR A 16 -1.12 1.17 25.27
C THR A 16 -1.13 -0.13 24.47
N ALA A 17 0.01 -0.55 23.90
CA ALA A 17 0.13 -1.71 23.00
C ALA A 17 0.04 -3.09 23.71
N PHE A 18 0.50 -3.20 24.96
CA PHE A 18 0.42 -4.48 25.69
C PHE A 18 -1.01 -4.85 26.14
N ALA A 19 -1.93 -3.88 26.22
CA ALA A 19 -3.34 -4.11 26.56
C ALA A 19 -4.23 -4.41 25.33
N SER A 20 -3.75 -4.15 24.11
CA SER A 20 -4.48 -4.39 22.85
C SER A 20 -4.26 -5.80 22.28
N GLN A 21 -3.11 -6.42 22.51
CA GLN A 21 -2.72 -7.68 21.88
C GLN A 21 -3.54 -8.89 22.36
N GLU A 22 -3.90 -8.99 23.65
CA GLU A 22 -4.80 -10.05 24.15
C GLU A 22 -6.27 -9.85 23.75
N ARG A 23 -6.65 -8.64 23.29
CA ARG A 23 -8.04 -8.30 22.92
C ARG A 23 -8.36 -8.64 21.46
N GLU A 24 -7.39 -8.51 20.56
CA GLU A 24 -7.59 -8.77 19.12
C GLU A 24 -7.81 -10.25 18.81
N ASP A 25 -7.12 -11.16 19.51
CA ASP A 25 -7.29 -12.62 19.34
C ASP A 25 -8.71 -13.12 19.65
N ARG A 26 -9.45 -12.44 20.54
CA ARG A 26 -10.86 -12.79 20.84
C ARG A 26 -11.84 -12.26 19.81
N VAL A 27 -11.49 -11.19 19.09
CA VAL A 27 -12.32 -10.58 18.04
C VAL A 27 -12.17 -11.35 16.73
N GLN A 28 -10.96 -11.83 16.43
CA GLN A 28 -10.65 -12.52 15.17
C GLN A 28 -11.51 -13.78 14.91
N ASN A 29 -11.87 -14.53 15.96
CA ASN A 29 -12.66 -15.77 15.83
C ASN A 29 -14.18 -15.55 15.71
N SER A 30 -14.69 -14.32 15.87
CA SER A 30 -16.14 -14.02 15.83
C SER A 30 -16.59 -13.24 14.59
N LEU A 31 -15.66 -12.85 13.71
CA LEU A 31 -15.94 -12.00 12.55
C LEU A 31 -16.23 -12.84 11.30
N ASN A 32 -17.34 -13.59 11.33
CA ASN A 32 -18.06 -13.92 10.10
C ASN A 32 -18.98 -12.73 9.74
N ASP A 33 -19.06 -12.43 8.44
CA ASP A 33 -19.47 -11.18 7.77
C ASP A 33 -20.82 -10.54 8.16
N ASP A 34 -21.63 -11.15 9.03
CA ASP A 34 -23.01 -10.72 9.33
C ASP A 34 -23.30 -10.31 10.79
N ASN A 35 -22.35 -10.45 11.74
CA ASN A 35 -22.70 -10.39 13.18
C ASN A 35 -21.94 -9.38 14.05
N TYR A 36 -21.25 -8.38 13.49
CA TYR A 36 -20.51 -7.38 14.30
C TYR A 36 -21.40 -6.61 15.28
N HIS A 37 -22.69 -6.44 14.94
CA HIS A 37 -23.72 -5.88 15.80
C HIS A 37 -23.82 -6.55 17.18
N PHE A 38 -23.44 -7.83 17.29
CA PHE A 38 -23.58 -8.63 18.51
C PHE A 38 -22.28 -8.77 19.32
N ILE A 39 -21.19 -8.12 18.89
CA ILE A 39 -19.93 -8.09 19.64
C ILE A 39 -20.15 -7.31 20.95
N PRO A 40 -19.66 -7.81 22.11
CA PRO A 40 -19.69 -7.04 23.35
C PRO A 40 -18.84 -5.77 23.28
N VAL A 41 -19.36 -4.65 23.79
CA VAL A 41 -18.69 -3.34 23.80
C VAL A 41 -17.34 -3.39 24.52
N GLY A 42 -17.22 -4.17 25.59
CA GLY A 42 -15.99 -4.31 26.37
C GLY A 42 -14.81 -4.84 25.55
N THR A 43 -15.09 -5.61 24.49
CA THR A 43 -14.08 -6.15 23.57
C THR A 43 -13.50 -5.08 22.64
N VAL A 44 -14.24 -3.99 22.44
CA VAL A 44 -13.99 -2.98 21.40
C VAL A 44 -13.49 -1.67 21.97
N CYS A 45 -14.07 -1.27 23.11
CA CYS A 45 -13.82 0.04 23.68
C CYS A 45 -12.37 0.24 24.10
N ARG A 46 -11.91 1.50 24.08
CA ARG A 46 -10.61 1.87 24.64
C ARG A 46 -10.67 1.84 26.16
N SER A 47 -9.76 1.09 26.78
CA SER A 47 -9.69 0.90 28.23
C SER A 47 -8.23 0.70 28.67
N PRO A 48 -7.79 1.30 29.80
CA PRO A 48 -8.58 2.17 30.67
C PRO A 48 -8.92 3.51 30.01
N ALA A 49 -10.02 4.13 30.43
CA ALA A 49 -10.37 5.48 29.97
C ALA A 49 -9.31 6.50 30.46
N ILE A 50 -8.95 7.44 29.60
CA ILE A 50 -8.14 8.60 30.00
C ILE A 50 -9.08 9.60 30.67
N THR A 51 -8.70 10.02 31.87
CA THR A 51 -9.55 10.78 32.79
C THR A 51 -8.85 12.01 33.34
N CYS A 52 -9.63 12.97 33.84
CA CYS A 52 -9.13 14.12 34.59
C CYS A 52 -10.02 14.45 35.80
N SER A 53 -9.48 15.24 36.72
CA SER A 53 -10.24 15.86 37.81
C SER A 53 -11.08 17.03 37.29
N PRO A 54 -12.25 17.33 37.88
CA PRO A 54 -13.02 18.53 37.56
C PRO A 54 -12.21 19.82 37.75
N HIS A 55 -11.17 19.83 38.58
CA HIS A 55 -10.35 21.02 38.84
C HIS A 55 -9.21 21.23 37.84
N LEU A 56 -9.05 20.34 36.84
CA LEU A 56 -7.98 20.47 35.85
C LEU A 56 -8.25 21.66 34.92
N GLY A 57 -7.29 22.57 34.78
CA GLY A 57 -7.39 23.70 33.86
C GLY A 57 -7.47 23.26 32.40
N LEU A 58 -8.26 23.97 31.58
CA LEU A 58 -8.55 23.55 30.20
C LEU A 58 -7.33 23.52 29.27
N VAL A 59 -6.35 24.41 29.47
CA VAL A 59 -5.11 24.40 28.68
C VAL A 59 -4.33 23.11 28.92
N GLU A 60 -4.25 22.67 30.18
CA GLU A 60 -3.56 21.43 30.54
C GLU A 60 -4.35 20.21 30.07
N MET A 61 -5.67 20.24 30.20
CA MET A 61 -6.55 19.23 29.62
C MET A 61 -6.32 19.08 28.11
N ALA A 62 -6.24 20.17 27.36
CA ALA A 62 -5.98 20.15 25.92
C ALA A 62 -4.59 19.56 25.59
N ARG A 63 -3.57 19.83 26.41
CA ARG A 63 -2.24 19.20 26.27
C ARG A 63 -2.30 17.70 26.52
N GLN A 64 -3.00 17.26 27.56
CA GLN A 64 -3.21 15.84 27.83
C GLN A 64 -3.98 15.15 26.69
N MET A 65 -5.05 15.78 26.19
CA MET A 65 -5.80 15.28 25.03
C MET A 65 -4.92 15.14 23.78
N LYS A 66 -4.06 16.14 23.51
CA LYS A 66 -3.10 16.10 22.40
C LYS A 66 -2.03 15.01 22.59
N SER A 67 -1.50 14.87 23.79
CA SER A 67 -0.46 13.87 24.10
C SER A 67 -0.99 12.45 23.95
N ALA A 68 -2.24 12.24 24.36
CA ALA A 68 -2.93 10.96 24.33
C ALA A 68 -3.65 10.66 23.00
N ASP A 69 -3.65 11.61 22.05
CA ASP A 69 -4.37 11.52 20.78
C ASP A 69 -5.87 11.15 20.94
N ILE A 70 -6.55 11.87 21.85
CA ILE A 70 -7.98 11.68 22.13
C ILE A 70 -8.78 12.96 21.84
N SER A 71 -9.99 12.78 21.31
CA SER A 71 -10.91 13.88 20.99
C SER A 71 -11.85 14.22 22.15
N GLY A 72 -11.62 13.67 23.35
CA GLY A 72 -12.20 14.12 24.61
C GLY A 72 -11.94 13.15 25.75
N MET A 73 -12.30 13.59 26.94
CA MET A 73 -11.80 13.03 28.18
C MET A 73 -12.90 13.01 29.24
N VAL A 74 -12.97 11.90 29.98
CA VAL A 74 -13.97 11.71 31.03
C VAL A 74 -13.50 12.44 32.29
N VAL A 75 -14.38 13.25 32.87
CA VAL A 75 -14.14 13.94 34.14
C VAL A 75 -14.59 13.02 35.26
N VAL A 76 -13.69 12.75 36.20
CA VAL A 76 -13.88 11.82 37.31
C VAL A 76 -13.70 12.54 38.62
N GLU A 77 -14.64 12.31 39.54
CA GLU A 77 -14.58 12.80 40.91
C GLU A 77 -14.90 11.64 41.86
N HIS A 78 -14.09 11.43 42.90
CA HIS A 78 -14.23 10.31 43.83
C HIS A 78 -14.35 8.93 43.13
N ASN A 79 -13.56 8.69 42.08
CA ASN A 79 -13.59 7.48 41.23
C ASN A 79 -14.92 7.23 40.49
N LYS A 80 -15.80 8.23 40.39
CA LYS A 80 -17.04 8.17 39.61
C LYS A 80 -16.97 9.12 38.41
N PRO A 81 -17.40 8.69 37.22
CA PRO A 81 -17.46 9.58 36.08
C PRO A 81 -18.61 10.58 36.28
N VAL A 82 -18.29 11.87 36.37
CA VAL A 82 -19.23 12.96 36.65
C VAL A 82 -19.55 13.81 35.42
N GLY A 83 -18.70 13.76 34.39
CA GLY A 83 -18.93 14.46 33.14
C GLY A 83 -17.93 14.09 32.05
N ILE A 84 -18.06 14.74 30.89
CA ILE A 84 -17.15 14.58 29.76
C ILE A 84 -16.93 15.93 29.08
N VAL A 85 -15.72 16.16 28.59
CA VAL A 85 -15.38 17.31 27.74
C VAL A 85 -14.84 16.79 26.41
N THR A 86 -15.34 17.34 25.30
CA THR A 86 -14.92 16.95 23.95
C THR A 86 -14.19 18.08 23.23
N LEU A 87 -13.47 17.73 22.16
CA LEU A 87 -12.84 18.71 21.27
C LEU A 87 -13.85 19.73 20.71
N ARG A 88 -15.10 19.31 20.49
CA ARG A 88 -16.19 20.19 20.05
C ARG A 88 -16.55 21.21 21.13
N ASP A 89 -16.61 20.77 22.39
CA ASP A 89 -16.91 21.66 23.54
C ASP A 89 -15.81 22.70 23.72
N LEU A 90 -14.54 22.27 23.67
CA LEU A 90 -13.39 23.19 23.75
C LEU A 90 -13.39 24.20 22.60
N ARG A 91 -13.63 23.76 21.36
CA ARG A 91 -13.68 24.63 20.20
C ARG A 91 -14.80 25.67 20.31
N ASN A 92 -16.00 25.25 20.70
CA ASN A 92 -17.13 26.15 20.85
C ASN A 92 -16.86 27.16 21.98
N LEU A 93 -16.35 26.69 23.12
CA LEU A 93 -15.96 27.56 24.23
C LEU A 93 -14.94 28.62 23.81
N ILE A 94 -13.89 28.24 23.09
CA ILE A 94 -12.88 29.19 22.60
C ILE A 94 -13.51 30.28 21.74
N ALA A 95 -14.48 29.92 20.89
CA ALA A 95 -15.21 30.88 20.07
C ALA A 95 -16.11 31.79 20.91
N ASP A 96 -16.78 31.24 21.93
CA ASP A 96 -17.69 31.98 22.81
C ASP A 96 -16.96 32.89 23.81
N THR A 97 -15.69 32.61 24.13
CA THR A 97 -14.90 33.38 25.12
C THR A 97 -13.79 34.25 24.50
N ASP A 98 -13.79 34.43 23.18
CA ASP A 98 -12.72 35.14 22.44
C ASP A 98 -11.31 34.61 22.77
N GLY A 99 -11.20 33.28 22.93
CA GLY A 99 -9.94 32.60 23.23
C GLY A 99 -9.48 32.66 24.69
N ARG A 100 -10.25 33.29 25.60
CA ARG A 100 -9.89 33.36 27.02
C ARG A 100 -10.41 32.15 27.79
N ILE A 101 -9.54 31.19 28.03
CA ILE A 101 -9.88 29.93 28.73
C ILE A 101 -8.98 29.61 29.93
N ASP A 102 -8.00 30.48 30.24
CA ASP A 102 -6.93 30.19 31.22
C ASP A 102 -7.44 30.00 32.65
N ALA A 103 -8.55 30.65 33.00
CA ALA A 103 -9.17 30.57 34.32
C ALA A 103 -10.24 29.46 34.44
N LEU A 104 -10.56 28.78 33.34
CA LEU A 104 -11.60 27.75 33.31
C LEU A 104 -11.03 26.37 33.55
N THR A 105 -11.83 25.53 34.21
CA THR A 105 -11.52 24.15 34.55
C THR A 105 -12.42 23.18 33.78
N ALA A 106 -12.07 21.89 33.80
CA ALA A 106 -12.87 20.84 33.20
C ALA A 106 -14.31 20.80 33.79
N GLY A 107 -14.45 21.05 35.09
CA GLY A 107 -15.74 21.09 35.79
C GLY A 107 -16.67 22.21 35.31
N ASP A 108 -16.10 23.35 34.86
CA ASP A 108 -16.88 24.49 34.38
C ASP A 108 -17.53 24.24 33.01
N VAL A 109 -16.97 23.30 32.23
CA VAL A 109 -17.34 23.09 30.81
C VAL A 109 -17.92 21.70 30.56
N MET A 110 -17.66 20.74 31.45
CA MET A 110 -18.11 19.36 31.26
C MET A 110 -19.62 19.26 31.07
N LYS A 111 -20.03 18.34 30.20
CA LYS A 111 -21.43 17.94 30.12
C LYS A 111 -21.70 16.86 31.18
N SER A 112 -22.58 17.19 32.13
CA SER A 112 -23.14 16.26 33.12
C SER A 112 -24.25 15.41 32.49
N GLY A 113 -24.58 14.26 33.10
CA GLY A 113 -25.60 13.34 32.57
C GLY A 113 -25.05 12.42 31.49
N LEU A 114 -24.00 11.69 31.84
CA LEU A 114 -23.30 10.77 30.93
C LEU A 114 -24.26 9.69 30.41
N ILE A 115 -24.29 9.51 29.09
CA ILE A 115 -24.89 8.34 28.48
C ILE A 115 -23.87 7.20 28.57
N THR A 116 -24.23 6.16 29.32
CA THR A 116 -23.36 5.02 29.60
C THR A 116 -23.83 3.75 28.91
N ILE A 117 -22.91 2.80 28.77
CA ILE A 117 -23.16 1.46 28.25
C ILE A 117 -22.32 0.43 29.03
N ARG A 118 -22.79 -0.82 29.16
CA ARG A 118 -22.06 -1.88 29.88
C ARG A 118 -21.00 -2.53 28.99
N THR A 119 -19.97 -3.11 29.61
CA THR A 119 -18.99 -3.95 28.91
C THR A 119 -19.61 -5.16 28.22
N SER A 120 -20.70 -5.71 28.77
CA SER A 120 -21.42 -6.87 28.24
C SER A 120 -22.49 -6.52 27.18
N ASP A 121 -22.84 -5.24 27.05
CA ASP A 121 -23.81 -4.79 26.04
C ASP A 121 -23.26 -4.97 24.63
N GLN A 122 -24.16 -5.17 23.66
CA GLN A 122 -23.80 -5.37 22.26
C GLN A 122 -23.52 -4.06 21.52
N LEU A 123 -22.64 -4.08 20.52
CA LEU A 123 -22.33 -2.91 19.68
C LEU A 123 -23.56 -2.26 19.05
N PHE A 124 -24.57 -3.05 18.68
CA PHE A 124 -25.84 -2.51 18.18
C PHE A 124 -26.48 -1.52 19.15
N LYS A 125 -26.43 -1.81 20.46
CA LYS A 125 -26.93 -0.89 21.49
C LYS A 125 -26.08 0.38 21.55
N ALA A 126 -24.76 0.27 21.37
CA ALA A 126 -23.87 1.43 21.28
C ALA A 126 -24.25 2.34 20.09
N ILE A 127 -24.41 1.75 18.91
CA ILE A 127 -24.85 2.45 17.68
C ILE A 127 -26.19 3.14 17.91
N PHE A 128 -27.17 2.41 18.47
CA PHE A 128 -28.49 2.94 18.77
C PHE A 128 -28.44 4.12 19.74
N LEU A 129 -27.68 4.02 20.83
CA LEU A 129 -27.54 5.11 21.82
C LEU A 129 -26.84 6.33 21.21
N MET A 130 -25.77 6.13 20.43
CA MET A 130 -25.09 7.21 19.72
C MET A 130 -26.03 7.93 18.75
N ALA A 131 -26.79 7.19 17.93
CA ALA A 131 -27.75 7.76 16.99
C ALA A 131 -28.91 8.47 17.70
N LYS A 132 -29.51 7.82 18.72
CA LYS A 132 -30.65 8.35 19.49
C LYS A 132 -30.31 9.66 20.19
N HIS A 133 -29.11 9.75 20.76
CA HIS A 133 -28.68 10.92 21.52
C HIS A 133 -27.85 11.91 20.69
N ASN A 134 -27.60 11.62 19.40
CA ASN A 134 -26.75 12.40 18.50
C ASN A 134 -25.36 12.69 19.10
N ILE A 135 -24.75 11.65 19.66
CA ILE A 135 -23.44 11.69 20.30
C ILE A 135 -22.48 10.70 19.63
N HIS A 136 -21.20 11.03 19.64
CA HIS A 136 -20.15 10.25 18.97
C HIS A 136 -19.36 9.35 19.93
N ARG A 137 -19.77 9.28 21.21
CA ARG A 137 -19.06 8.54 22.25
C ARG A 137 -19.97 8.14 23.39
N LEU A 138 -19.66 7.01 24.01
CA LEU A 138 -20.33 6.50 25.21
C LEU A 138 -19.30 6.16 26.26
N VAL A 139 -19.63 6.43 27.52
CA VAL A 139 -18.83 6.01 28.66
C VAL A 139 -19.14 4.55 28.95
N VAL A 140 -18.12 3.70 28.96
CA VAL A 140 -18.27 2.26 29.19
C VAL A 140 -18.06 1.96 30.66
N MET A 141 -19.02 1.28 31.27
CA MET A 141 -19.02 0.89 32.68
C MET A 141 -18.87 -0.62 32.80
N ASP A 142 -18.13 -1.09 33.81
CA ASP A 142 -18.11 -2.50 34.18
C ASP A 142 -19.42 -2.92 34.87
N GLU A 143 -19.54 -4.20 35.21
CA GLU A 143 -20.69 -4.77 35.92
C GLU A 143 -20.83 -4.25 37.36
N SER A 144 -19.78 -3.60 37.91
CA SER A 144 -19.73 -3.03 39.26
C SER A 144 -19.94 -1.51 39.28
N ASP A 145 -20.47 -0.92 38.21
CA ASP A 145 -20.69 0.53 38.07
C ASP A 145 -19.40 1.38 38.15
N ARG A 146 -18.25 0.81 37.77
CA ARG A 146 -16.98 1.54 37.66
C ARG A 146 -16.68 1.88 36.21
N LEU A 147 -15.99 3.00 36.02
CA LEU A 147 -15.51 3.43 34.71
C LEU A 147 -14.54 2.39 34.15
N TRP A 148 -14.91 1.76 33.04
CA TRP A 148 -14.08 0.80 32.34
C TRP A 148 -13.31 1.44 31.18
N GLY A 149 -14.00 2.27 30.39
CA GLY A 149 -13.47 2.74 29.12
C GLY A 149 -14.36 3.76 28.43
N VAL A 150 -14.04 4.07 27.18
CA VAL A 150 -14.85 4.88 26.27
C VAL A 150 -14.92 4.17 24.93
N ILE A 151 -16.11 4.15 24.32
CA ILE A 151 -16.30 3.71 22.93
C ILE A 151 -16.75 4.90 22.09
N THR A 152 -16.13 5.07 20.93
CA THR A 152 -16.45 6.14 19.97
C THR A 152 -17.05 5.57 18.68
N ASP A 153 -17.73 6.41 17.91
CA ASP A 153 -18.18 6.08 16.55
C ASP A 153 -17.03 5.67 15.63
N THR A 154 -15.84 6.24 15.83
CA THR A 154 -14.62 5.85 15.12
C THR A 154 -14.18 4.44 15.49
N ASP A 155 -14.33 4.02 16.75
CA ASP A 155 -14.06 2.64 17.16
C ASP A 155 -15.10 1.66 16.55
N LEU A 156 -16.36 2.09 16.42
CA LEU A 156 -17.41 1.31 15.72
C LEU A 156 -17.11 1.16 14.22
N LEU A 157 -16.69 2.25 13.58
CA LEU A 157 -16.27 2.23 12.18
C LEU A 157 -15.09 1.28 11.99
N ARG A 158 -14.04 1.36 12.80
CA ARG A 158 -12.88 0.46 12.70
C ARG A 158 -13.27 -1.02 12.62
N ILE A 159 -14.26 -1.45 13.41
CA ILE A 159 -14.75 -2.83 13.41
C ILE A 159 -15.55 -3.16 12.16
N GLN A 160 -16.34 -2.20 11.68
CA GLN A 160 -17.15 -2.37 10.49
C GLN A 160 -16.30 -2.40 9.21
N THR A 161 -15.10 -1.81 9.22
CA THR A 161 -14.58 -1.25 7.98
C THR A 161 -13.49 -2.05 7.30
N ARG A 162 -13.89 -2.58 6.15
CA ARG A 162 -13.09 -2.68 4.92
C ARG A 162 -12.76 -1.29 4.33
N ILE A 163 -12.45 -0.29 5.17
CA ILE A 163 -12.10 1.06 4.70
C ILE A 163 -10.57 1.16 4.66
N PRO A 164 -9.99 1.51 3.49
CA PRO A 164 -8.56 1.68 3.33
C PRO A 164 -7.82 2.48 4.39
N LEU A 165 -8.41 3.59 4.82
CA LEU A 165 -7.80 4.53 5.75
C LEU A 165 -7.39 3.86 7.07
N TYR A 166 -8.21 2.96 7.62
CA TYR A 166 -7.91 2.32 8.90
C TYR A 166 -6.81 1.26 8.78
N LEU A 167 -6.76 0.56 7.64
CA LEU A 167 -5.69 -0.41 7.41
C LEU A 167 -4.32 0.28 7.33
N VAL A 168 -4.23 1.46 6.69
CA VAL A 168 -3.02 2.30 6.70
C VAL A 168 -2.63 2.68 8.14
N GLN A 169 -3.59 3.13 8.94
CA GLN A 169 -3.33 3.50 10.35
C GLN A 169 -2.86 2.32 11.19
N GLU A 170 -3.41 1.12 10.97
CA GLU A 170 -2.95 -0.11 11.63
C GLU A 170 -1.51 -0.43 11.23
N ILE A 171 -1.16 -0.33 9.94
CA ILE A 171 0.22 -0.53 9.46
C ILE A 171 1.17 0.45 10.18
N GLU A 172 0.87 1.75 10.20
CA GLU A 172 1.72 2.76 10.83
C GLU A 172 1.86 2.59 12.35
N ALA A 173 0.84 2.01 13.01
CA ALA A 173 0.83 1.75 14.44
C ALA A 173 1.49 0.42 14.84
N ALA A 174 1.69 -0.50 13.90
CA ALA A 174 2.24 -1.83 14.15
C ALA A 174 3.62 -1.75 14.81
N ALA A 175 3.81 -2.51 15.90
CA ALA A 175 5.05 -2.50 16.68
C ALA A 175 5.95 -3.70 16.35
N SER A 176 5.42 -4.71 15.66
CA SER A 176 6.13 -5.95 15.35
C SER A 176 5.87 -6.44 13.92
N MET A 177 6.72 -7.35 13.45
CA MET A 177 6.53 -8.04 12.17
C MET A 177 5.29 -8.95 12.20
N ASP A 178 4.93 -9.51 13.36
CA ASP A 178 3.73 -10.32 13.54
C ASP A 178 2.45 -9.50 13.31
N ASP A 179 2.40 -8.28 13.87
CA ASP A 179 1.27 -7.35 13.64
C ASP A 179 1.13 -7.06 12.13
N LEU A 180 2.24 -6.72 11.46
CA LEU A 180 2.25 -6.42 10.03
C LEU A 180 1.83 -7.62 9.18
N ARG A 181 2.22 -8.84 9.55
CA ARG A 181 1.80 -10.06 8.88
C ARG A 181 0.28 -10.27 8.98
N LEU A 182 -0.29 -10.05 10.16
CA LEU A 182 -1.74 -10.12 10.39
C LEU A 182 -2.48 -9.04 9.60
N ILE A 183 -1.97 -7.81 9.60
CA ILE A 183 -2.53 -6.67 8.87
C ILE A 183 -2.48 -6.91 7.35
N ASN A 184 -1.37 -7.43 6.83
CA ASN A 184 -1.24 -7.76 5.40
C ASN A 184 -2.31 -8.79 4.96
N ALA A 185 -2.62 -9.77 5.81
CA ALA A 185 -3.69 -10.72 5.53
C ALA A 185 -5.09 -10.06 5.43
N LYS A 186 -5.35 -9.00 6.21
CA LYS A 186 -6.62 -8.24 6.14
C LYS A 186 -6.79 -7.48 4.82
N MET A 187 -5.69 -7.08 4.17
CA MET A 187 -5.71 -6.30 2.92
C MET A 187 -6.54 -6.97 1.82
N SER A 188 -6.41 -8.29 1.69
CA SER A 188 -7.12 -9.08 0.67
C SER A 188 -8.64 -9.00 0.83
N GLY A 189 -9.14 -9.05 2.07
CA GLY A 189 -10.57 -8.96 2.37
C GLY A 189 -11.17 -7.59 2.02
N MET A 190 -10.41 -6.53 2.25
CA MET A 190 -10.82 -5.17 1.88
C MET A 190 -10.76 -4.95 0.36
N LEU A 191 -9.71 -5.42 -0.33
CA LEU A 191 -9.61 -5.32 -1.79
C LEU A 191 -10.71 -6.11 -2.50
N HIS A 192 -11.12 -7.25 -1.96
CA HIS A 192 -12.27 -8.02 -2.46
C HIS A 192 -13.56 -7.19 -2.50
N TYR A 193 -13.80 -6.34 -1.49
CA TYR A 193 -14.95 -5.45 -1.47
C TYR A 193 -14.83 -4.29 -2.47
N ALA A 194 -13.65 -3.69 -2.59
CA ALA A 194 -13.39 -2.61 -3.56
C ALA A 194 -13.61 -3.09 -5.02
N VAL A 195 -13.18 -4.31 -5.34
CA VAL A 195 -13.41 -4.91 -6.65
C VAL A 195 -14.90 -5.20 -6.90
N LYS A 196 -15.62 -5.74 -5.91
CA LYS A 196 -17.08 -5.99 -6.02
C LYS A 196 -17.90 -4.72 -6.21
N THR A 197 -17.43 -3.57 -5.74
CA THR A 197 -18.08 -2.27 -5.91
C THR A 197 -17.71 -1.59 -7.24
N ASN A 198 -17.09 -2.33 -8.16
CA ASN A 198 -16.76 -1.90 -9.52
C ASN A 198 -15.75 -0.73 -9.57
N ALA A 199 -14.85 -0.63 -8.59
CA ALA A 199 -13.73 0.31 -8.65
C ALA A 199 -12.89 0.10 -9.94
N ASP A 200 -12.36 1.18 -10.49
CA ASP A 200 -11.52 1.11 -11.67
C ASP A 200 -10.13 0.54 -11.34
N ALA A 201 -9.46 -0.01 -12.37
CA ALA A 201 -8.18 -0.69 -12.22
C ALA A 201 -7.09 0.20 -11.61
N HIS A 202 -7.05 1.48 -12.01
CA HIS A 202 -6.01 2.40 -11.60
C HIS A 202 -6.14 2.75 -10.11
N SER A 203 -7.36 3.05 -9.65
CA SER A 203 -7.64 3.29 -8.23
C SER A 203 -7.30 2.08 -7.36
N LEU A 204 -7.57 0.86 -7.85
CA LEU A 204 -7.26 -0.37 -7.14
C LEU A 204 -5.75 -0.60 -7.01
N THR A 205 -4.97 -0.40 -8.08
CA THR A 205 -3.51 -0.55 -8.01
C THR A 205 -2.86 0.52 -7.15
N GLN A 206 -3.32 1.78 -7.23
CA GLN A 206 -2.85 2.88 -6.37
C GLN A 206 -3.09 2.57 -4.89
N LEU A 207 -4.26 2.02 -4.58
CA LEU A 207 -4.60 1.58 -3.23
C LEU A 207 -3.67 0.45 -2.75
N ILE A 208 -3.43 -0.57 -3.57
CA ILE A 208 -2.50 -1.67 -3.27
C ILE A 208 -1.08 -1.13 -3.04
N THR A 209 -0.59 -0.29 -3.94
CA THR A 209 0.74 0.32 -3.82
C THR A 209 0.84 1.15 -2.54
N HIS A 210 -0.17 1.94 -2.19
CA HIS A 210 -0.14 2.71 -0.96
C HIS A 210 0.01 1.83 0.29
N PHE A 211 -0.68 0.69 0.35
CA PHE A 211 -0.48 -0.24 1.47
C PHE A 211 0.89 -0.88 1.46
N ASN A 212 1.34 -1.41 0.32
CA ASN A 212 2.64 -2.08 0.20
C ASN A 212 3.76 -1.11 0.59
N ASP A 213 3.72 0.10 0.08
CA ASP A 213 4.67 1.17 0.42
C ASP A 213 4.67 1.48 1.92
N THR A 214 3.49 1.62 2.53
CA THR A 214 3.35 1.92 3.96
C THR A 214 3.87 0.75 4.81
N LEU A 215 3.55 -0.48 4.42
CA LEU A 215 4.01 -1.70 5.08
C LEU A 215 5.54 -1.82 5.00
N THR A 216 6.13 -1.61 3.82
CA THR A 216 7.58 -1.65 3.66
C THR A 216 8.27 -0.54 4.45
N ARG A 217 7.72 0.68 4.47
CA ARG A 217 8.26 1.76 5.31
C ARG A 217 8.17 1.45 6.80
N GLN A 218 7.08 0.83 7.25
CA GLN A 218 6.97 0.41 8.64
C GLN A 218 7.95 -0.72 8.98
N LEU A 219 8.15 -1.68 8.09
CA LEU A 219 9.18 -2.71 8.26
C LEU A 219 10.57 -2.07 8.42
N ILE A 220 10.90 -1.12 7.56
CA ILE A 220 12.17 -0.39 7.64
C ILE A 220 12.28 0.36 8.97
N PHE A 221 11.20 0.98 9.45
CA PHE A 221 11.16 1.64 10.76
C PHE A 221 11.42 0.66 11.92
N ILE A 222 10.77 -0.51 11.91
CA ILE A 222 10.97 -1.57 12.92
C ILE A 222 12.42 -2.07 12.87
N LEU A 223 12.98 -2.29 11.68
CA LEU A 223 14.37 -2.70 11.52
C LEU A 223 15.35 -1.65 12.07
N ASP A 224 15.12 -0.36 11.78
CA ASP A 224 15.94 0.75 12.30
C ASP A 224 15.89 0.79 13.84
N PHE A 225 14.71 0.59 14.44
CA PHE A 225 14.55 0.49 15.90
C PHE A 225 15.39 -0.63 16.51
N HIS A 226 15.57 -1.75 15.80
CA HIS A 226 16.42 -2.87 16.20
C HIS A 226 17.90 -2.74 15.74
N GLY A 227 18.32 -1.56 15.28
CA GLY A 227 19.71 -1.29 14.89
C GLY A 227 20.11 -1.81 13.51
N VAL A 228 19.14 -2.17 12.67
CA VAL A 228 19.34 -2.52 11.27
C VAL A 228 18.90 -1.35 10.40
N ARG A 229 19.84 -0.47 10.08
CA ARG A 229 19.58 0.78 9.38
C ARG A 229 20.26 0.81 8.02
N LEU A 230 19.57 1.35 7.01
CA LEU A 230 20.19 1.76 5.75
C LEU A 230 21.09 3.00 6.01
N PRO A 231 22.41 2.95 5.76
CA PRO A 231 23.30 4.07 6.04
C PRO A 231 22.87 5.35 5.29
N PRO A 232 23.07 6.55 5.86
CA PRO A 232 22.95 7.81 5.11
C PRO A 232 23.84 7.79 3.87
N GLY A 233 23.39 8.40 2.78
CA GLY A 233 24.00 8.30 1.46
C GLY A 233 23.60 7.05 0.68
N ALA A 234 22.47 6.41 1.02
CA ALA A 234 21.91 5.29 0.27
C ALA A 234 20.39 5.42 0.10
N ALA A 235 19.84 4.69 -0.86
CA ALA A 235 18.41 4.55 -1.09
C ALA A 235 18.02 3.11 -1.43
N PHE A 236 16.90 2.68 -0.86
CA PHE A 236 16.20 1.44 -1.20
C PHE A 236 15.15 1.74 -2.27
N LEU A 237 15.24 1.01 -3.38
CA LEU A 237 14.48 1.23 -4.60
C LEU A 237 13.44 0.13 -4.78
N ALA A 238 12.23 0.54 -5.12
CA ALA A 238 11.23 -0.31 -5.74
C ALA A 238 11.47 -0.37 -7.25
N LEU A 239 11.31 -1.53 -7.87
CA LEU A 239 11.55 -1.76 -9.30
C LEU A 239 10.33 -2.37 -9.98
N GLY A 240 10.38 -2.51 -11.32
CA GLY A 240 9.37 -3.28 -12.04
C GLY A 240 7.95 -2.76 -11.84
N SER A 241 6.98 -3.61 -11.51
CA SER A 241 5.60 -3.16 -11.25
C SER A 241 5.43 -2.40 -9.94
N GLU A 242 6.31 -2.62 -8.96
CA GLU A 242 6.33 -1.87 -7.70
C GLU A 242 6.81 -0.43 -7.91
N GLY A 243 7.85 -0.27 -8.72
CA GLY A 243 8.35 1.05 -9.09
C GLY A 243 7.39 1.84 -9.99
N ARG A 244 6.63 1.15 -10.87
CA ARG A 244 5.54 1.77 -11.66
C ARG A 244 4.23 1.96 -10.91
N GLU A 245 4.11 1.56 -9.64
CA GLU A 245 2.86 1.67 -8.86
C GLU A 245 1.67 0.90 -9.50
N GLU A 246 1.97 -0.28 -10.05
CA GLU A 246 1.04 -1.14 -10.81
C GLU A 246 0.93 -2.56 -10.20
N GLN A 247 1.26 -2.69 -8.91
CA GLN A 247 1.20 -3.98 -8.23
C GLN A 247 -0.23 -4.49 -8.14
N THR A 248 -0.38 -5.81 -8.22
CA THR A 248 -1.59 -6.51 -7.81
C THR A 248 -1.31 -7.28 -6.51
N LEU A 249 -2.23 -8.16 -6.07
CA LEU A 249 -2.15 -8.83 -4.76
C LEU A 249 -0.95 -9.75 -4.57
N ARG A 250 -0.53 -10.42 -5.64
CA ARG A 250 0.69 -11.22 -5.64
C ARG A 250 1.68 -10.55 -6.56
N THR A 251 2.48 -9.68 -5.97
CA THR A 251 3.70 -9.14 -6.56
C THR A 251 4.87 -9.77 -5.83
N ASP A 252 5.84 -10.26 -6.60
CA ASP A 252 7.12 -10.61 -6.03
C ASP A 252 7.83 -9.31 -5.61
N GLN A 253 8.80 -9.42 -4.71
CA GLN A 253 9.63 -8.28 -4.33
C GLN A 253 10.70 -8.02 -5.40
N ASP A 254 10.55 -6.93 -6.15
CA ASP A 254 11.55 -6.43 -7.10
C ASP A 254 12.16 -5.16 -6.51
N ASN A 255 13.35 -5.27 -5.91
CA ASN A 255 13.99 -4.17 -5.21
C ASN A 255 15.50 -4.12 -5.39
N ALA A 256 16.08 -2.94 -5.16
CA ALA A 256 17.52 -2.69 -5.26
C ALA A 256 17.99 -1.67 -4.22
N ILE A 257 19.30 -1.56 -4.05
CA ILE A 257 19.92 -0.47 -3.31
C ILE A 257 20.93 0.26 -4.19
N VAL A 258 20.91 1.59 -4.08
CA VAL A 258 21.94 2.49 -4.59
C VAL A 258 22.59 3.22 -3.43
N TYR A 259 23.91 3.40 -3.47
CA TYR A 259 24.65 4.15 -2.45
C TYR A 259 25.74 5.03 -3.07
N ARG A 260 26.26 5.99 -2.30
CA ARG A 260 27.33 6.90 -2.75
C ARG A 260 28.63 6.15 -3.01
N ASP A 261 29.39 6.60 -4.00
CA ASP A 261 30.67 6.00 -4.39
C ASP A 261 31.74 6.05 -3.28
N ASP A 262 31.59 6.95 -2.31
CA ASP A 262 32.53 7.14 -1.19
C ASP A 262 32.26 6.23 0.02
N PHE A 263 31.32 5.28 -0.07
CA PHE A 263 30.99 4.37 1.02
C PHE A 263 32.20 3.56 1.49
N THR A 264 32.43 3.53 2.80
CA THR A 264 33.46 2.67 3.41
C THR A 264 33.06 1.19 3.36
N ALA A 265 34.01 0.29 3.61
CA ALA A 265 33.71 -1.14 3.74
C ALA A 265 32.68 -1.44 4.84
N GLU A 266 32.70 -0.69 5.94
CA GLU A 266 31.74 -0.80 7.03
C GLU A 266 30.32 -0.38 6.58
N GLN A 267 30.21 0.74 5.85
CA GLN A 267 28.93 1.20 5.31
C GLN A 267 28.37 0.23 4.27
N ARG A 268 29.21 -0.35 3.40
CA ARG A 268 28.78 -1.40 2.46
C ARG A 268 28.29 -2.66 3.20
N LEU A 269 28.99 -3.09 4.24
CA LEU A 269 28.55 -4.22 5.07
C LEU A 269 27.22 -3.93 5.80
N ALA A 270 27.04 -2.71 6.32
CA ALA A 270 25.78 -2.29 6.92
C ALA A 270 24.64 -2.24 5.90
N THR A 271 24.93 -1.82 4.66
CA THR A 271 23.98 -1.82 3.55
C THR A 271 23.54 -3.24 3.18
N GLN A 272 24.48 -4.18 3.06
CA GLN A 272 24.14 -5.59 2.82
C GLN A 272 23.32 -6.19 3.96
N ARG A 273 23.70 -5.92 5.23
CA ARG A 273 22.91 -6.36 6.40
C ARG A 273 21.48 -5.82 6.36
N PHE A 274 21.29 -4.57 5.97
CA PHE A 274 19.97 -3.99 5.79
C PHE A 274 19.21 -4.73 4.69
N ALA A 275 19.84 -4.94 3.53
CA ALA A 275 19.26 -5.65 2.39
C ALA A 275 18.78 -7.06 2.75
N ASP A 276 19.63 -7.86 3.41
CA ASP A 276 19.29 -9.22 3.85
C ASP A 276 18.06 -9.21 4.78
N ARG A 277 17.99 -8.22 5.68
CA ARG A 277 16.95 -8.13 6.69
C ARG A 277 15.63 -7.63 6.14
N ILE A 278 15.63 -6.64 5.23
CA ILE A 278 14.39 -6.14 4.63
C ILE A 278 13.77 -7.17 3.69
N VAL A 279 14.59 -7.89 2.91
CA VAL A 279 14.11 -8.96 2.01
C VAL A 279 13.47 -10.10 2.82
N ALA A 280 14.13 -10.53 3.91
CA ALA A 280 13.58 -11.55 4.80
C ALA A 280 12.32 -11.08 5.54
N ALA A 281 12.26 -9.81 5.94
CA ALA A 281 11.09 -9.25 6.62
C ALA A 281 9.88 -9.15 5.68
N LEU A 282 10.09 -8.74 4.42
CA LEU A 282 9.07 -8.72 3.37
C LEU A 282 8.52 -10.14 3.12
N GLU A 283 9.39 -11.13 3.00
CA GLU A 283 8.98 -12.54 2.87
C GLU A 283 8.16 -13.00 4.08
N TYR A 284 8.61 -12.67 5.29
CA TYR A 284 7.95 -13.05 6.53
C TYR A 284 6.52 -12.53 6.65
N VAL A 285 6.28 -11.27 6.25
CA VAL A 285 4.94 -10.66 6.27
C VAL A 285 4.06 -11.05 5.09
N GLY A 286 4.58 -11.83 4.13
CA GLY A 286 3.81 -12.44 3.06
C GLY A 286 4.07 -11.88 1.65
N VAL A 287 5.14 -11.11 1.44
CA VAL A 287 5.58 -10.65 0.11
C VAL A 287 6.60 -11.66 -0.46
N PRO A 288 6.25 -12.49 -1.44
CA PRO A 288 7.10 -13.59 -1.89
C PRO A 288 8.41 -13.12 -2.52
N LEU A 289 9.47 -13.93 -2.36
CA LEU A 289 10.75 -13.75 -3.06
C LEU A 289 10.57 -13.76 -4.58
N CYS A 290 11.35 -12.92 -5.28
CA CYS A 290 11.35 -12.90 -6.74
C CYS A 290 12.05 -14.14 -7.31
N PRO A 291 11.37 -14.96 -8.15
CA PRO A 291 12.00 -16.10 -8.81
C PRO A 291 13.17 -15.73 -9.73
N GLY A 292 13.21 -14.47 -10.19
CA GLY A 292 14.30 -13.90 -10.98
C GLY A 292 15.46 -13.36 -10.16
N ASN A 293 15.42 -13.50 -8.83
CA ASN A 293 16.43 -13.01 -7.89
C ASN A 293 16.73 -11.50 -8.02
N MET A 294 15.68 -10.71 -8.30
CA MET A 294 15.77 -9.24 -8.49
C MET A 294 15.57 -8.49 -7.17
N MET A 295 16.43 -8.80 -6.19
CA MET A 295 16.29 -8.35 -4.82
C MET A 295 17.59 -7.72 -4.33
N ALA A 296 17.50 -6.68 -3.50
CA ALA A 296 18.60 -5.87 -3.01
C ALA A 296 19.65 -6.65 -2.21
N ASN A 297 19.31 -7.82 -1.69
CA ASN A 297 20.28 -8.70 -1.02
C ASN A 297 21.13 -9.51 -2.00
N ALA A 298 20.76 -9.57 -3.28
CA ALA A 298 21.57 -10.16 -4.32
C ALA A 298 22.65 -9.17 -4.80
N PRO A 299 23.90 -9.64 -5.04
CA PRO A 299 25.00 -8.77 -5.47
C PRO A 299 24.71 -7.97 -6.75
N ASP A 300 23.85 -8.50 -7.62
CA ASP A 300 23.46 -7.85 -8.87
C ASP A 300 22.56 -6.62 -8.68
N TRP A 301 22.01 -6.40 -7.48
CA TRP A 301 21.02 -5.36 -7.20
C TRP A 301 21.40 -4.45 -6.01
N CYS A 302 22.68 -4.39 -5.66
CA CYS A 302 23.22 -3.52 -4.62
C CYS A 302 24.55 -2.92 -5.06
N HIS A 303 24.52 -1.71 -5.60
CA HIS A 303 25.68 -1.08 -6.22
C HIS A 303 25.82 0.39 -5.83
N SER A 304 27.03 0.93 -6.00
CA SER A 304 27.22 2.37 -5.95
C SER A 304 26.54 3.07 -7.14
N LEU A 305 26.40 4.39 -7.06
CA LEU A 305 25.81 5.19 -8.14
C LEU A 305 26.59 5.05 -9.45
N SER A 306 27.93 5.14 -9.42
CA SER A 306 28.74 5.00 -10.64
C SER A 306 28.68 3.58 -11.23
N GLU A 307 28.63 2.56 -10.38
CA GLU A 307 28.44 1.16 -10.81
C GLU A 307 27.08 0.97 -11.49
N TRP A 308 26.00 1.52 -10.93
CA TRP A 308 24.68 1.49 -11.56
C TRP A 308 24.65 2.19 -12.92
N LYS A 309 25.31 3.33 -13.04
CA LYS A 309 25.46 4.06 -14.31
C LYS A 309 26.18 3.20 -15.36
N GLY A 310 27.28 2.55 -14.98
CA GLY A 310 28.03 1.63 -15.86
C GLY A 310 27.24 0.37 -16.25
N LEU A 311 26.48 -0.22 -15.32
CA LEU A 311 25.60 -1.37 -15.62
C LEU A 311 24.51 -1.00 -16.63
N THR A 312 23.90 0.18 -16.45
CA THR A 312 22.89 0.71 -17.36
C THR A 312 23.48 0.88 -18.75
N GLU A 313 24.62 1.55 -18.89
CA GLU A 313 25.33 1.69 -20.17
C GLU A 313 25.58 0.34 -20.85
N LYS A 314 26.07 -0.65 -20.09
CA LYS A 314 26.31 -2.00 -20.59
C LYS A 314 25.03 -2.65 -21.11
N TRP A 315 23.92 -2.56 -20.36
CA TRP A 315 22.67 -3.17 -20.78
C TRP A 315 22.12 -2.55 -22.07
N LEU A 316 22.20 -1.23 -22.21
CA LEU A 316 21.79 -0.55 -23.44
C LEU A 316 22.72 -0.84 -24.62
N ALA A 317 24.01 -1.01 -24.39
CA ALA A 317 24.99 -1.27 -25.45
C ALA A 317 24.91 -2.71 -25.99
N VAL A 318 24.82 -3.72 -25.11
CA VAL A 318 24.78 -5.13 -25.52
C VAL A 318 23.40 -5.53 -26.05
N SER A 319 22.33 -5.04 -25.40
CA SER A 319 20.93 -5.30 -25.80
C SER A 319 20.58 -6.78 -26.01
N GLY A 320 21.21 -7.70 -25.26
CA GLY A 320 20.88 -9.11 -25.24
C GLY A 320 19.56 -9.40 -24.51
N ALA A 321 19.10 -10.66 -24.55
CA ALA A 321 17.80 -11.01 -23.99
C ALA A 321 17.74 -10.83 -22.46
N GLU A 322 18.83 -11.15 -21.74
CA GLU A 322 18.92 -10.99 -20.29
C GLU A 322 19.06 -9.52 -19.91
N GLU A 323 19.93 -8.78 -20.60
CA GLU A 323 20.16 -7.36 -20.39
C GLU A 323 18.89 -6.55 -20.60
N THR A 324 18.09 -6.92 -21.61
CA THR A 324 16.81 -6.27 -21.90
C THR A 324 15.80 -6.47 -20.77
N VAL A 325 15.77 -7.66 -20.16
CA VAL A 325 14.91 -7.94 -19.01
C VAL A 325 15.38 -7.15 -17.77
N ARG A 326 16.69 -7.16 -17.48
CA ARG A 326 17.28 -6.43 -16.35
C ARG A 326 17.06 -4.93 -16.48
N PHE A 327 17.40 -4.35 -17.62
CA PHE A 327 17.13 -2.94 -17.92
C PHE A 327 15.64 -2.64 -17.85
N GLY A 328 14.79 -3.53 -18.38
CA GLY A 328 13.35 -3.44 -18.25
C GLY A 328 12.93 -3.21 -16.80
N VAL A 329 13.37 -4.06 -15.88
CA VAL A 329 12.99 -3.95 -14.46
C VAL A 329 13.59 -2.70 -13.81
N PHE A 330 14.84 -2.37 -14.14
CA PHE A 330 15.57 -1.25 -13.54
C PHE A 330 15.10 0.13 -14.01
N GLN A 331 14.72 0.32 -15.29
CA GLN A 331 14.28 1.64 -15.78
C GLN A 331 13.03 2.17 -15.05
N ASP A 332 12.27 1.26 -14.42
CA ASP A 332 11.10 1.57 -13.64
C ASP A 332 11.43 1.77 -12.15
N LEU A 333 12.65 2.21 -11.82
CA LEU A 333 13.06 2.47 -10.45
C LEU A 333 12.30 3.64 -9.82
N ARG A 334 11.98 3.49 -8.52
CA ARG A 334 11.39 4.52 -7.66
C ARG A 334 11.98 4.40 -6.24
N VAL A 335 12.40 5.50 -5.64
CA VAL A 335 12.94 5.52 -4.28
C VAL A 335 11.82 5.33 -3.26
N LEU A 336 11.92 4.27 -2.47
CA LEU A 336 10.96 3.96 -1.41
C LEU A 336 11.42 4.47 -0.03
N HIS A 337 12.72 4.42 0.22
CA HIS A 337 13.35 4.88 1.46
C HIS A 337 14.80 5.35 1.19
N GLY A 338 15.26 6.36 1.94
CA GLY A 338 16.60 6.95 1.77
C GLY A 338 16.61 8.23 0.92
N GLU A 339 17.73 8.50 0.26
CA GLU A 339 17.95 9.78 -0.44
C GLU A 339 17.33 9.80 -1.85
N ARG A 340 16.41 10.73 -2.09
CA ARG A 340 15.63 10.77 -3.35
C ARG A 340 16.42 11.17 -4.58
N TYR A 341 17.51 11.94 -4.43
CA TYR A 341 18.28 12.44 -5.58
C TYR A 341 18.87 11.33 -6.46
N PHE A 342 19.04 10.11 -5.92
CA PHE A 342 19.46 8.96 -6.71
C PHE A 342 18.47 8.58 -7.81
N GLU A 343 17.16 8.77 -7.58
CA GLU A 343 16.13 8.52 -8.59
C GLU A 343 16.35 9.44 -9.79
N ASP A 344 16.44 10.74 -9.53
CA ASP A 344 16.64 11.77 -10.55
C ASP A 344 17.94 11.53 -11.33
N GLU A 345 19.05 11.28 -10.64
CA GLU A 345 20.34 11.03 -11.29
C GLU A 345 20.37 9.78 -12.17
N LEU A 346 19.71 8.69 -11.72
CA LEU A 346 19.64 7.46 -12.51
C LEU A 346 18.68 7.62 -13.70
N HIS A 347 17.55 8.29 -13.53
CA HIS A 347 16.62 8.58 -14.62
C HIS A 347 17.27 9.45 -15.69
N ASP A 348 17.98 10.52 -15.29
CA ASP A 348 18.71 11.40 -16.21
C ASP A 348 19.78 10.64 -16.99
N HIS A 349 20.54 9.77 -16.31
CA HIS A 349 21.55 8.94 -16.93
C HIS A 349 20.95 7.95 -17.93
N ILE A 350 19.90 7.23 -17.53
CA ILE A 350 19.16 6.30 -18.42
C ILE A 350 18.68 7.05 -19.67
N GLY A 351 18.08 8.23 -19.52
CA GLY A 351 17.61 9.04 -20.63
C GLY A 351 18.75 9.48 -21.56
N ALA A 352 19.90 9.87 -21.01
CA ALA A 352 21.08 10.24 -21.79
C ALA A 352 21.64 9.06 -22.59
N CYS A 353 21.78 7.88 -21.95
CA CYS A 353 22.26 6.67 -22.61
C CYS A 353 21.28 6.17 -23.69
N ALA A 354 19.97 6.23 -23.44
CA ALA A 354 18.95 5.82 -24.40
C ALA A 354 18.99 6.67 -25.67
N ARG A 355 19.13 8.00 -25.54
CA ARG A 355 19.26 8.91 -26.69
C ARG A 355 20.53 8.66 -27.52
N ALA A 356 21.60 8.17 -26.89
CA ALA A 356 22.86 7.89 -27.57
C ALA A 356 22.87 6.52 -28.29
N SER A 357 21.96 5.60 -27.97
CA SER A 357 21.96 4.24 -28.50
C SER A 357 20.95 4.06 -29.64
N SER A 358 21.44 3.93 -30.88
CA SER A 358 20.61 3.68 -32.06
C SER A 358 20.09 2.23 -32.16
N ILE A 359 20.78 1.27 -31.55
CA ILE A 359 20.43 -0.16 -31.62
C ILE A 359 19.50 -0.62 -30.49
N PHE A 360 19.42 0.14 -29.40
CA PHE A 360 18.68 -0.24 -28.20
C PHE A 360 17.17 -0.37 -28.46
N PHE A 361 16.54 0.65 -29.06
CA PHE A 361 15.08 0.64 -29.29
C PHE A 361 14.63 -0.52 -30.20
N PRO A 362 15.26 -0.80 -31.35
CA PRO A 362 14.95 -1.99 -32.15
C PRO A 362 15.12 -3.32 -31.41
N CYS A 363 16.17 -3.47 -30.59
CA CYS A 363 16.41 -4.70 -29.84
C CYS A 363 15.36 -4.92 -28.73
N MET A 364 15.05 -3.86 -27.97
CA MET A 364 14.02 -3.89 -26.94
C MET A 364 12.62 -4.14 -27.53
N ALA A 365 12.27 -3.46 -28.64
CA ALA A 365 11.03 -3.70 -29.36
C ALA A 365 10.91 -5.16 -29.85
N ARG A 366 11.99 -5.74 -30.36
CA ARG A 366 12.03 -7.15 -30.79
C ARG A 366 11.89 -8.13 -29.62
N ASN A 367 12.44 -7.80 -28.44
CA ASN A 367 12.26 -8.60 -27.23
C ASN A 367 10.80 -8.58 -26.77
N ILE A 368 10.19 -7.40 -26.73
CA ILE A 368 8.78 -7.22 -26.35
C ILE A 368 7.86 -7.99 -27.31
N ALA A 369 8.08 -7.87 -28.63
CA ALA A 369 7.26 -8.51 -29.65
C ALA A 369 7.25 -10.06 -29.59
N ARG A 370 8.20 -10.70 -28.86
CA ARG A 370 8.18 -12.16 -28.63
C ARG A 370 7.01 -12.60 -27.75
N PHE A 371 6.47 -11.70 -26.93
CA PHE A 371 5.33 -11.96 -26.05
C PHE A 371 4.02 -11.71 -26.79
N THR A 372 3.66 -12.63 -27.69
CA THR A 372 2.46 -12.51 -28.51
C THR A 372 1.18 -12.69 -27.69
N PRO A 373 0.12 -11.90 -27.94
CA PRO A 373 -1.16 -12.10 -27.26
C PRO A 373 -1.75 -13.49 -27.59
N PRO A 374 -2.34 -14.20 -26.62
CA PRO A 374 -2.89 -15.54 -26.79
C PRO A 374 -4.25 -15.53 -27.52
N ILE A 375 -4.29 -14.92 -28.70
CA ILE A 375 -5.45 -14.85 -29.58
C ILE A 375 -5.05 -15.33 -30.98
N GLY A 376 -5.80 -16.30 -31.51
CA GLY A 376 -5.61 -16.86 -32.84
C GLY A 376 -6.57 -16.26 -33.85
N MET A 377 -6.57 -16.85 -35.05
CA MET A 377 -7.51 -16.47 -36.11
C MET A 377 -8.97 -16.53 -35.64
N PHE A 378 -9.77 -15.58 -36.11
CA PHE A 378 -11.19 -15.44 -35.76
C PHE A 378 -11.46 -15.24 -34.25
N GLY A 379 -10.47 -14.77 -33.48
CA GLY A 379 -10.65 -14.44 -32.06
C GLY A 379 -10.71 -15.64 -31.11
N ARG A 380 -10.17 -16.79 -31.55
CA ARG A 380 -10.05 -17.98 -30.69
C ARG A 380 -8.93 -17.80 -29.67
N PHE A 381 -9.20 -18.02 -28.39
CA PHE A 381 -8.15 -17.99 -27.36
C PHE A 381 -7.15 -19.14 -27.53
N LEU A 382 -5.86 -18.82 -27.40
CA LEU A 382 -4.76 -19.76 -27.37
C LEU A 382 -4.46 -20.10 -25.91
N VAL A 383 -4.80 -21.32 -25.51
CA VAL A 383 -4.62 -21.80 -24.14
C VAL A 383 -3.48 -22.82 -24.05
N GLU A 384 -2.91 -22.95 -22.87
CA GLU A 384 -1.89 -23.94 -22.56
C GLU A 384 -2.41 -25.35 -22.83
N LYS A 385 -1.63 -26.15 -23.58
CA LYS A 385 -2.06 -27.48 -24.04
C LYS A 385 -1.70 -28.60 -23.06
N LYS A 386 -0.73 -28.39 -22.18
CA LYS A 386 -0.14 -29.39 -21.28
C LYS A 386 0.25 -28.75 -19.95
N GLY A 387 0.50 -29.59 -18.94
CA GLY A 387 0.91 -29.18 -17.60
C GLY A 387 -0.26 -28.77 -16.70
N GLU A 388 0.07 -28.31 -15.49
CA GLU A 388 -0.91 -27.93 -14.45
C GLU A 388 -1.82 -26.76 -14.87
N ARG A 389 -1.38 -25.96 -15.84
CA ARG A 389 -2.12 -24.79 -16.37
C ARG A 389 -2.92 -25.09 -17.64
N ARG A 390 -3.08 -26.36 -18.01
CA ARG A 390 -3.81 -26.77 -19.22
C ARG A 390 -5.21 -26.14 -19.27
N GLY A 391 -5.58 -25.56 -20.41
CA GLY A 391 -6.88 -24.91 -20.61
C GLY A 391 -6.91 -23.43 -20.26
N THR A 392 -5.86 -22.91 -19.62
CA THR A 392 -5.77 -21.50 -19.23
C THR A 392 -4.85 -20.70 -20.15
N LEU A 393 -4.97 -19.37 -20.11
CA LEU A 393 -4.04 -18.42 -20.72
C LEU A 393 -3.42 -17.53 -19.64
N ASP A 394 -2.13 -17.19 -19.79
CA ASP A 394 -1.39 -16.34 -18.85
C ASP A 394 -1.57 -14.86 -19.20
N LEU A 395 -2.19 -14.07 -18.34
CA LEU A 395 -2.47 -12.64 -18.53
C LEU A 395 -1.20 -11.78 -18.47
N LYS A 396 -0.21 -12.20 -17.67
CA LYS A 396 1.05 -11.47 -17.51
C LYS A 396 1.88 -11.57 -18.78
N LYS A 397 2.17 -12.80 -19.22
CA LYS A 397 2.90 -13.08 -20.47
C LYS A 397 2.07 -12.75 -21.71
N GLY A 398 0.76 -12.92 -21.63
CA GLY A 398 -0.16 -12.77 -22.76
C GLY A 398 -0.62 -11.35 -23.05
N GLY A 399 -0.23 -10.35 -22.25
CA GLY A 399 -0.56 -8.96 -22.58
C GLY A 399 0.06 -7.91 -21.68
N LEU A 400 -0.03 -8.08 -20.35
CA LEU A 400 0.40 -7.03 -19.41
C LEU A 400 1.88 -6.69 -19.54
N PHE A 401 2.75 -7.68 -19.71
CA PHE A 401 4.18 -7.45 -19.92
C PHE A 401 4.42 -6.64 -21.20
N ALA A 402 3.79 -7.03 -22.32
CA ALA A 402 3.95 -6.34 -23.59
C ALA A 402 3.45 -4.90 -23.53
N LEU A 403 2.29 -4.66 -22.91
CA LEU A 403 1.71 -3.34 -22.72
C LEU A 403 2.62 -2.43 -21.87
N ALA A 404 2.95 -2.86 -20.65
CA ALA A 404 3.76 -2.04 -19.74
C ALA A 404 5.16 -1.75 -20.31
N ARG A 405 5.80 -2.75 -20.95
CA ARG A 405 7.14 -2.59 -21.53
C ARG A 405 7.13 -1.78 -22.81
N GLY A 406 6.18 -2.01 -23.71
CA GLY A 406 6.08 -1.27 -24.96
C GLY A 406 5.73 0.20 -24.74
N VAL A 407 4.82 0.50 -23.81
CA VAL A 407 4.53 1.89 -23.41
C VAL A 407 5.76 2.53 -22.79
N SER A 408 6.46 1.84 -21.88
CA SER A 408 7.70 2.36 -21.28
C SER A 408 8.80 2.60 -22.32
N LEU A 409 8.91 1.76 -23.35
CA LEU A 409 9.87 1.96 -24.44
C LEU A 409 9.60 3.26 -25.23
N ILE A 410 8.34 3.48 -25.61
CA ILE A 410 7.94 4.67 -26.38
C ILE A 410 8.05 5.93 -25.50
N ALA A 411 7.70 5.83 -24.22
CA ALA A 411 7.90 6.88 -23.24
C ALA A 411 9.38 7.25 -23.10
N LEU A 412 10.27 6.27 -22.97
CA LEU A 412 11.71 6.48 -22.88
C LEU A 412 12.27 7.18 -24.13
N GLU A 413 11.83 6.80 -25.34
CA GLU A 413 12.19 7.49 -26.58
C GLU A 413 11.79 8.97 -26.56
N ALA A 414 10.62 9.27 -25.98
CA ALA A 414 10.11 10.63 -25.81
C ALA A 414 10.72 11.40 -24.62
N GLY A 415 11.68 10.81 -23.89
CA GLY A 415 12.25 11.42 -22.68
C GLY A 415 11.32 11.45 -21.47
N ILE A 416 10.27 10.62 -21.47
CA ILE A 416 9.30 10.47 -20.39
C ILE A 416 9.79 9.34 -19.47
N MET A 417 10.34 9.73 -18.33
CA MET A 417 10.74 8.81 -17.25
C MET A 417 9.72 8.78 -16.12
N GLY A 418 9.74 7.68 -15.35
CA GLY A 418 8.93 7.46 -14.16
C GLY A 418 7.42 7.31 -14.41
N GLY A 419 6.69 7.04 -13.33
CA GLY A 419 5.24 6.95 -13.32
C GLY A 419 4.65 5.64 -13.87
N THR A 420 3.32 5.56 -13.77
CA THR A 420 2.52 4.42 -14.21
C THR A 420 2.42 4.36 -15.74
N THR A 421 2.00 3.22 -16.27
CA THR A 421 1.69 3.01 -17.69
C THR A 421 0.55 3.93 -18.12
N TRP A 422 -0.44 4.18 -17.25
CA TRP A 422 -1.51 5.15 -17.52
C TRP A 422 -0.95 6.57 -17.67
N SER A 423 -0.11 7.03 -16.73
CA SER A 423 0.43 8.39 -16.80
C SER A 423 1.41 8.56 -17.97
N LYS A 424 2.15 7.50 -18.34
CA LYS A 424 2.97 7.48 -19.57
C LYS A 424 2.10 7.62 -20.83
N LEU A 425 0.99 6.90 -20.94
CA LEU A 425 0.06 7.03 -22.07
C LEU A 425 -0.54 8.44 -22.17
N GLU A 426 -0.94 9.03 -21.04
CA GLU A 426 -1.44 10.41 -20.98
C GLU A 426 -0.37 11.42 -21.44
N ARG A 427 0.88 11.26 -20.98
CA ARG A 427 2.01 12.13 -21.37
C ARG A 427 2.43 11.94 -22.83
N LEU A 428 2.20 10.77 -23.41
CA LEU A 428 2.46 10.48 -24.83
C LEU A 428 1.39 11.07 -25.76
N GLN A 429 0.15 11.23 -25.29
CA GLN A 429 -0.97 11.75 -26.08
C GLN A 429 -0.69 13.08 -26.81
N PRO A 430 -0.17 14.15 -26.15
CA PRO A 430 0.11 15.41 -26.83
C PRO A 430 1.24 15.33 -27.86
N LEU A 431 2.12 14.32 -27.78
CA LEU A 431 3.26 14.16 -28.70
C LEU A 431 2.87 13.54 -30.04
N GLN A 432 1.67 12.96 -30.14
CA GLN A 432 1.13 12.34 -31.36
C GLN A 432 2.06 11.26 -31.98
N LEU A 433 2.91 10.62 -31.16
CA LEU A 433 3.78 9.50 -31.59
C LEU A 433 2.99 8.22 -31.86
N ILE A 434 1.78 8.14 -31.31
CA ILE A 434 0.79 7.08 -31.44
C ILE A 434 -0.55 7.79 -31.72
N SER A 435 -1.39 7.21 -32.59
CA SER A 435 -2.71 7.79 -32.86
C SER A 435 -3.57 7.80 -31.59
N GLY A 436 -4.47 8.78 -31.45
CA GLY A 436 -5.34 8.87 -30.27
C GLY A 436 -6.20 7.61 -30.07
N GLN A 437 -6.66 7.01 -31.16
CA GLN A 437 -7.43 5.77 -31.16
C GLN A 437 -6.59 4.57 -30.69
N ASP A 438 -5.33 4.47 -31.15
CA ASP A 438 -4.44 3.39 -30.71
C ASP A 438 -4.05 3.55 -29.23
N LEU A 439 -3.79 4.78 -28.77
CA LEU A 439 -3.53 5.07 -27.35
C LEU A 439 -4.70 4.64 -26.45
N GLU A 440 -5.92 4.97 -26.84
CA GLU A 440 -7.12 4.56 -26.11
C GLU A 440 -7.28 3.03 -26.08
N SER A 441 -7.10 2.36 -27.23
CA SER A 441 -7.12 0.89 -27.32
C SER A 441 -6.08 0.23 -26.40
N ILE A 442 -4.86 0.78 -26.34
CA ILE A 442 -3.77 0.28 -25.49
C ILE A 442 -4.09 0.51 -24.00
N ARG A 443 -4.61 1.70 -23.65
CA ARG A 443 -5.00 2.07 -22.28
C ARG A 443 -6.12 1.16 -21.77
N ASP A 444 -7.15 0.95 -22.58
CA ASP A 444 -8.31 0.15 -22.22
C ASP A 444 -7.94 -1.33 -22.08
N ALA A 445 -7.08 -1.84 -22.98
CA ALA A 445 -6.51 -3.17 -22.87
C ALA A 445 -5.73 -3.36 -21.56
N PHE A 446 -4.85 -2.42 -21.22
CA PHE A 446 -4.07 -2.49 -19.99
C PHE A 446 -4.97 -2.47 -18.75
N SER A 447 -5.94 -1.56 -18.72
CA SER A 447 -6.88 -1.40 -17.61
C SER A 447 -7.74 -2.64 -17.41
N PHE A 448 -8.26 -3.23 -18.49
CA PHE A 448 -9.03 -4.46 -18.44
C PHE A 448 -8.21 -5.64 -17.93
N LEU A 449 -6.99 -5.84 -18.46
CA LEU A 449 -6.15 -6.97 -18.07
C LEU A 449 -5.69 -6.89 -16.60
N ILE A 450 -5.36 -5.70 -16.10
CA ILE A 450 -5.03 -5.50 -14.68
C ILE A 450 -6.23 -5.86 -13.81
N ARG A 451 -7.42 -5.37 -14.17
CA ARG A 451 -8.64 -5.64 -13.43
C ARG A 451 -8.99 -7.12 -13.41
N LEU A 452 -9.00 -7.77 -14.57
CA LEU A 452 -9.28 -9.20 -14.69
C LEU A 452 -8.27 -10.01 -13.86
N ARG A 453 -6.97 -9.67 -13.91
CA ARG A 453 -5.94 -10.31 -13.09
C ARG A 453 -6.26 -10.17 -11.60
N LEU A 454 -6.61 -8.97 -11.14
CA LEU A 454 -6.91 -8.70 -9.73
C LEU A 454 -8.16 -9.45 -9.25
N GLU A 455 -9.24 -9.42 -10.02
CA GLU A 455 -10.49 -10.15 -9.75
C GLU A 455 -10.25 -11.66 -9.57
N ARG A 456 -9.43 -12.26 -10.46
CA ARG A 456 -9.11 -13.69 -10.39
C ARG A 456 -8.19 -14.02 -9.22
N GLN A 457 -7.22 -13.16 -8.90
CA GLN A 457 -6.37 -13.33 -7.72
C GLN A 457 -7.19 -13.28 -6.42
N LEU A 458 -8.13 -12.33 -6.30
CA LEU A 458 -9.04 -12.24 -5.15
C LEU A 458 -9.96 -13.46 -5.03
N THR A 459 -10.52 -13.91 -6.14
CA THR A 459 -11.40 -15.09 -6.18
C THR A 459 -10.66 -16.35 -5.75
N ALA A 460 -9.40 -16.50 -6.18
CA ALA A 460 -8.54 -17.59 -5.76
C ALA A 460 -8.28 -17.55 -4.24
N LEU A 461 -7.90 -16.39 -3.69
CA LEU A 461 -7.68 -16.22 -2.25
C LEU A 461 -8.94 -16.54 -1.43
N ALA A 462 -10.10 -16.03 -1.86
CA ALA A 462 -11.37 -16.30 -1.19
C ALA A 462 -11.74 -17.79 -1.19
N SER A 463 -11.24 -18.56 -2.16
CA SER A 463 -11.43 -20.01 -2.28
C SER A 463 -10.30 -20.82 -1.63
N GLY A 464 -9.39 -20.20 -0.89
CA GLY A 464 -8.21 -20.85 -0.29
C GLY A 464 -7.17 -21.34 -1.31
N LYS A 465 -7.26 -20.90 -2.57
CA LYS A 465 -6.33 -21.26 -3.64
C LYS A 465 -5.22 -20.22 -3.76
N GLN A 466 -4.06 -20.69 -4.23
CA GLN A 466 -2.92 -19.82 -4.52
C GLN A 466 -3.21 -18.94 -5.75
N PRO A 467 -3.10 -17.61 -5.64
CA PRO A 467 -3.25 -16.69 -6.77
C PRO A 467 -2.16 -16.92 -7.83
N ASN A 468 -2.54 -16.78 -9.09
CA ASN A 468 -1.64 -16.87 -10.23
C ASN A 468 -2.08 -15.90 -11.35
N ASP A 469 -1.32 -15.87 -12.45
CA ASP A 469 -1.56 -14.99 -13.59
C ASP A 469 -2.41 -15.62 -14.70
N SER A 470 -2.96 -16.83 -14.48
CA SER A 470 -3.66 -17.60 -15.49
C SER A 470 -5.17 -17.54 -15.32
N VAL A 471 -5.90 -17.50 -16.45
CA VAL A 471 -7.35 -17.52 -16.50
C VAL A 471 -7.83 -18.61 -17.46
N ASP A 472 -8.83 -19.39 -17.05
CA ASP A 472 -9.57 -20.27 -17.97
C ASP A 472 -10.65 -19.43 -18.66
N PRO A 473 -10.65 -19.30 -20.01
CA PRO A 473 -11.71 -18.60 -20.72
C PRO A 473 -13.12 -19.17 -20.48
N LEU A 474 -13.24 -20.43 -20.04
CA LEU A 474 -14.53 -21.05 -19.70
C LEU A 474 -15.09 -20.55 -18.37
N ASP A 475 -14.25 -20.02 -17.48
CA ASP A 475 -14.65 -19.39 -16.21
C ASP A 475 -15.10 -17.93 -16.39
N LEU A 476 -15.10 -17.44 -17.64
CA LEU A 476 -15.50 -16.08 -18.00
C LEU A 476 -16.90 -16.08 -18.60
N SER A 477 -17.71 -15.09 -18.20
CA SER A 477 -18.97 -14.78 -18.86
C SER A 477 -18.75 -14.46 -20.35
N GLU A 478 -19.82 -14.50 -21.16
CA GLU A 478 -19.73 -14.12 -22.57
C GLU A 478 -19.22 -12.70 -22.78
N TRP A 479 -19.68 -11.77 -21.93
CA TRP A 479 -19.23 -10.39 -21.93
C TRP A 479 -17.75 -10.26 -21.57
N GLU A 480 -17.29 -10.91 -20.49
CA GLU A 480 -15.86 -10.90 -20.12
C GLU A 480 -14.97 -11.51 -21.21
N ARG A 481 -15.44 -12.57 -21.89
CA ARG A 481 -14.71 -13.15 -23.02
C ARG A 481 -14.57 -12.16 -24.17
N GLU A 482 -15.61 -11.40 -24.50
CA GLU A 482 -15.52 -10.41 -25.57
C GLU A 482 -14.60 -9.23 -25.18
N GLN A 483 -14.68 -8.77 -23.93
CA GLN A 483 -13.78 -7.75 -23.42
C GLN A 483 -12.32 -8.24 -23.41
N LEU A 484 -12.07 -9.50 -23.07
CA LEU A 484 -10.75 -10.10 -23.15
C LEU A 484 -10.24 -10.16 -24.59
N ARG A 485 -11.07 -10.52 -25.58
CA ARG A 485 -10.66 -10.46 -26.99
C ARG A 485 -10.29 -9.04 -27.42
N THR A 486 -11.09 -8.05 -27.02
CA THR A 486 -10.83 -6.64 -27.31
C THR A 486 -9.51 -6.18 -26.67
N ALA A 487 -9.26 -6.54 -25.42
CA ALA A 487 -8.01 -6.22 -24.74
C ALA A 487 -6.80 -6.88 -25.42
N LEU A 488 -6.89 -8.15 -25.83
CA LEU A 488 -5.82 -8.82 -26.56
C LEU A 488 -5.56 -8.19 -27.94
N ARG A 489 -6.58 -7.65 -28.61
CA ARG A 489 -6.40 -6.84 -29.83
C ARG A 489 -5.69 -5.51 -29.54
N GLY A 490 -5.90 -4.90 -28.38
CA GLY A 490 -5.11 -3.73 -27.95
C GLY A 490 -3.62 -4.04 -27.79
N VAL A 491 -3.27 -5.27 -27.38
CA VAL A 491 -1.88 -5.74 -27.40
C VAL A 491 -1.34 -5.86 -28.84
N GLU A 492 -2.14 -6.39 -29.77
CA GLU A 492 -1.77 -6.42 -31.20
C GLU A 492 -1.57 -5.02 -31.77
N THR A 493 -2.42 -4.05 -31.36
CA THR A 493 -2.26 -2.64 -31.73
C THR A 493 -0.91 -2.10 -31.27
N LEU A 494 -0.52 -2.32 -30.00
CA LEU A 494 0.80 -1.91 -29.53
C LEU A 494 1.92 -2.59 -30.33
N HIS A 495 1.80 -3.88 -30.64
CA HIS A 495 2.80 -4.58 -31.45
C HIS A 495 2.96 -3.97 -32.85
N LYS A 496 1.85 -3.56 -33.49
CA LYS A 496 1.90 -2.85 -34.78
C LYS A 496 2.61 -1.50 -34.67
N VAL A 497 2.33 -0.75 -33.59
CA VAL A 497 3.02 0.52 -33.30
C VAL A 497 4.52 0.29 -33.13
N LEU A 498 4.92 -0.68 -32.29
CA LEU A 498 6.33 -1.02 -32.08
C LEU A 498 7.01 -1.48 -33.39
N ALA A 499 6.32 -2.29 -34.19
CA ALA A 499 6.86 -2.78 -35.46
C ALA A 499 7.10 -1.64 -36.45
N SER A 500 6.11 -0.77 -36.63
CA SER A 500 6.19 0.39 -37.53
C SER A 500 7.26 1.41 -37.10
N ARG A 501 7.54 1.53 -35.80
CA ARG A 501 8.52 2.49 -35.28
C ARG A 501 9.95 1.96 -35.27
N TYR A 502 10.12 0.67 -34.95
CA TYR A 502 11.45 0.15 -34.58
C TYR A 502 11.91 -1.08 -35.36
N LEU A 503 10.99 -1.79 -36.04
CA LEU A 503 11.31 -3.09 -36.68
C LEU A 503 11.22 -3.05 -38.21
N THR A 504 10.65 -2.00 -38.78
CA THR A 504 10.68 -1.73 -40.22
C THR A 504 11.88 -0.84 -40.55
N ALA A 505 13.05 -1.47 -40.68
CA ALA A 505 14.26 -0.90 -41.28
C ALA A 505 14.91 -1.95 -42.19
#